data_AF-A0A1V4YHK0-F1
#
_entry.id   AF-A0A1V4YHK0-F1
#
_cell.length_a   1.000
_cell.length_b   1.000
_cell.length_c   1.000
_cell.angle_alpha   90.00
_cell.angle_beta   90.00
_cell.angle_gamma   90.00
#
_symmetry.space_group_name_H-M   'P 1'
#
loop_
_entity.id
_entity.type
_entity.pdbx_description
1 polymer ?
#
loop_
_entity_poly.entity_id
_entity_poly.type
_entity_poly.pdbx_seq_one_letter_code
_entity_poly.pdbx_strand_id
1 'polypeptide(L)'
;MEYIYAALLLHKAGKEITEDAITAVLQAAGTAVNESRVKALIAALEDVDIEEAMATAAVAAAPAAAAPVAAAEAPAAEAAKEEESKEEAEESGMAGLGALFG
;
A
#
# COMPACT_ATOMS: atom_id res chain seq x y z
N MET A 1 12.03 0.02 4.63
CA MET A 1 11.83 -0.87 3.47
C MET A 1 12.69 -2.14 3.56
N GLU A 2 13.81 -2.11 4.29
CA GLU A 2 14.75 -3.20 4.54
C GLU A 2 14.12 -4.52 4.99
N TYR A 3 13.10 -4.49 5.86
CA TYR A 3 12.42 -5.69 6.36
C TYR A 3 11.71 -6.48 5.26
N ILE A 4 11.04 -5.78 4.33
CA ILE A 4 10.34 -6.40 3.20
C ILE A 4 11.35 -7.07 2.28
N TYR A 5 12.47 -6.39 2.00
CA TYR A 5 13.53 -6.98 1.16
C TYR A 5 14.18 -8.20 1.83
N ALA A 6 14.39 -8.18 3.15
CA ALA A 6 14.88 -9.34 3.87
C ALA A 6 13.92 -10.53 3.76
N ALA A 7 12.60 -10.31 3.95
CA ALA A 7 11.60 -11.35 3.79
C ALA A 7 11.55 -11.91 2.37
N LEU A 8 11.56 -11.05 1.34
CA LEU A 8 11.57 -11.46 -0.06
C LEU A 8 12.84 -12.23 -0.44
N LEU A 9 14.00 -11.85 0.13
CA LEU A 9 15.24 -12.58 -0.07
C LEU A 9 15.16 -13.99 0.52
N LEU A 10 14.65 -14.12 1.74
CA LEU A 10 14.45 -15.41 2.41
C LEU A 10 13.47 -16.30 1.63
N HIS A 11 12.35 -15.73 1.20
CA HIS A 11 11.36 -16.40 0.35
C HIS A 11 12.01 -16.96 -0.93
N LYS A 12 12.73 -16.11 -1.67
CA LYS A 12 13.41 -16.51 -2.91
C LYS A 12 14.50 -17.56 -2.69
N ALA A 13 15.10 -17.59 -1.49
CA ALA A 13 16.08 -18.59 -1.10
C ALA A 13 15.44 -19.89 -0.57
N GLY A 14 14.11 -20.00 -0.55
CA GLY A 14 13.38 -21.15 0.00
C GLY A 14 13.60 -21.33 1.50
N LYS A 15 13.88 -20.24 2.22
CA LYS A 15 14.08 -20.23 3.66
C LYS A 15 12.80 -19.78 4.35
N GLU A 16 12.53 -20.35 5.51
CA GLU A 16 11.42 -19.89 6.36
C GLU A 16 11.67 -18.43 6.81
N ILE A 17 10.59 -17.66 6.81
CA ILE A 17 10.60 -16.26 7.24
C ILE A 17 10.25 -16.24 8.72
N THR A 18 11.27 -16.17 9.57
CA THR A 18 11.13 -16.10 11.04
C THR A 18 11.78 -14.83 11.60
N GLU A 19 11.47 -14.48 12.85
CA GLU A 19 12.07 -13.31 13.51
C GLU A 19 13.61 -13.39 13.51
N ASP A 20 14.16 -14.57 13.81
CA ASP A 20 15.60 -14.82 13.82
C ASP A 20 16.21 -14.69 12.43
N ALA A 21 15.56 -15.24 11.40
CA ALA A 21 16.06 -15.20 10.03
C ALA A 21 16.11 -13.76 9.50
N ILE A 22 15.06 -12.96 9.73
CA ILE A 22 15.03 -11.55 9.32
C ILE A 22 16.10 -10.76 10.08
N THR A 23 16.20 -10.96 11.40
CA THR A 23 17.19 -10.27 12.24
C THR A 23 18.61 -10.56 11.77
N ALA A 24 18.93 -11.82 11.47
CA ALA A 24 20.24 -12.22 10.97
C ALA A 24 20.58 -11.56 9.62
N VAL A 25 19.63 -11.49 8.69
CA VAL A 25 19.82 -10.83 7.39
C VAL A 25 20.07 -9.32 7.58
N LEU A 26 19.28 -8.65 8.42
CA LEU A 26 19.43 -7.21 8.67
C LEU A 26 20.74 -6.87 9.39
N GLN A 27 21.16 -7.71 10.34
CA GLN A 27 22.45 -7.58 11.01
C GLN A 27 23.62 -7.81 10.04
N ALA A 28 23.53 -8.82 9.17
CA ALA A 28 24.53 -9.07 8.13
C ALA A 28 24.64 -7.90 7.14
N ALA A 29 23.53 -7.19 6.89
CA ALA A 29 23.50 -5.96 6.11
C ALA A 29 23.98 -4.72 6.88
N GLY A 30 24.40 -4.86 8.15
CA GLY A 30 24.89 -3.76 8.99
C GLY A 30 23.81 -2.77 9.42
N THR A 31 22.54 -3.18 9.41
CA THR A 31 21.40 -2.31 9.73
C THR A 31 20.95 -2.50 11.18
N ALA A 32 20.48 -1.41 11.81
CA ALA A 32 19.87 -1.49 13.13
C ALA A 32 18.52 -2.22 13.06
N VAL A 33 18.35 -3.24 13.89
CA VAL A 33 17.12 -4.06 13.94
C VAL A 33 16.14 -3.49 14.95
N ASN A 34 14.90 -3.29 14.52
CA ASN A 34 13.78 -2.97 15.39
C ASN A 34 12.88 -4.20 15.53
N GLU A 35 12.92 -4.84 16.70
CA GLU A 35 12.18 -6.07 17.00
C GLU A 35 10.66 -5.92 16.81
N SER A 36 10.08 -4.77 17.18
CA SER A 36 8.65 -4.51 17.01
C SER A 36 8.26 -4.54 15.52
N ARG A 37 9.11 -4.01 14.65
CA ARG A 37 8.88 -4.05 13.20
C ARG A 37 9.07 -5.45 12.61
N VAL A 38 9.99 -6.23 13.14
CA VAL A 38 10.15 -7.64 12.74
C VAL A 38 8.88 -8.42 13.09
N LYS A 39 8.38 -8.30 14.33
CA LYS A 39 7.15 -8.95 14.77
C LYS A 39 5.93 -8.54 13.97
N ALA A 40 5.78 -7.24 13.72
CA ALA A 40 4.69 -6.73 12.89
C ALA A 40 4.74 -7.29 11.46
N LEU A 41 5.94 -7.47 10.90
CA LEU A 41 6.10 -8.08 9.57
C LEU A 41 5.74 -9.57 9.59
N ILE A 42 6.21 -10.33 10.58
CA ILE A 42 5.86 -11.76 10.69
C ILE A 42 4.34 -11.91 10.81
N ALA A 43 3.70 -11.17 11.71
CA ALA A 43 2.25 -11.19 11.88
C ALA A 43 1.50 -10.80 10.60
N ALA A 44 2.01 -9.83 9.83
CA ALA A 44 1.42 -9.45 8.55
C ALA A 44 1.58 -10.51 7.45
N LEU A 45 2.46 -11.50 7.63
CA LEU A 45 2.76 -12.56 6.67
C LEU A 45 2.19 -13.93 7.06
N GLU A 46 1.63 -14.11 8.27
CA GLU A 46 1.15 -15.40 8.78
C GLU A 46 0.17 -16.11 7.84
N ASP A 47 -0.73 -15.34 7.22
CA ASP A 47 -1.78 -15.86 6.31
C ASP A 47 -1.59 -15.41 4.85
N VAL A 48 -0.38 -14.99 4.47
CA VAL A 48 -0.10 -14.45 3.13
C VAL A 48 0.67 -15.48 2.29
N ASP A 49 0.08 -15.87 1.16
CA ASP A 49 0.82 -16.54 0.08
C ASP A 49 1.64 -15.50 -0.69
N ILE A 50 2.96 -15.53 -0.49
CA ILE A 50 3.88 -14.56 -1.08
C ILE A 50 3.96 -14.70 -2.61
N GLU A 51 3.83 -15.91 -3.16
CA GLU A 51 3.85 -16.12 -4.62
C GLU A 51 2.60 -15.51 -5.27
N GLU A 52 1.42 -15.74 -4.67
CA GLU A 52 0.17 -15.14 -5.15
C GLU A 52 0.19 -13.61 -5.02
N ALA A 53 0.66 -13.09 -3.89
CA ALA A 53 0.79 -11.65 -3.67
C ALA A 53 1.75 -11.00 -4.69
N MET A 54 2.84 -11.68 -5.05
CA MET A 54 3.76 -11.20 -6.07
C MET A 54 3.16 -11.25 -7.48
N ALA A 55 2.42 -12.31 -7.82
CA ALA A 55 1.77 -12.45 -9.11
C ALA A 55 0.69 -11.37 -9.33
N THR A 56 -0.14 -11.12 -8.32
CA THR A 56 -1.16 -10.06 -8.35
C THR A 56 -0.53 -8.68 -8.45
N ALA A 57 0.55 -8.41 -7.70
CA ALA A 57 1.30 -7.16 -7.79
C ALA A 57 1.90 -6.94 -9.19
N ALA A 58 2.40 -7.98 -9.84
CA ALA A 58 2.93 -7.90 -11.19
C ALA A 58 1.84 -7.58 -12.24
N VAL A 59 0.64 -8.13 -12.08
CA VAL A 59 -0.52 -7.82 -12.94
C VAL A 59 -1.01 -6.40 -12.72
N ALA A 60 -1.08 -5.94 -11.47
CA ALA A 60 -1.46 -4.56 -11.14
C ALA A 60 -0.44 -3.52 -11.63
N ALA A 61 0.84 -3.91 -11.77
CA ALA A 61 1.90 -3.07 -12.30
C ALA A 61 1.96 -3.07 -13.85
N ALA A 62 1.22 -3.93 -14.54
CA ALA A 62 1.13 -3.89 -15.99
C ALA A 62 0.34 -2.64 -16.42
N PRO A 63 0.80 -1.88 -17.43
CA PRO A 63 -0.01 -0.80 -17.98
C PRO A 63 -1.32 -1.42 -18.46
N ALA A 64 -2.45 -0.86 -18.01
CA ALA A 64 -3.77 -1.27 -18.48
C ALA A 64 -3.77 -1.15 -20.01
N ALA A 65 -3.59 -2.28 -20.69
CA ALA A 65 -3.74 -2.33 -22.13
C ALA A 65 -5.20 -1.96 -22.40
N ALA A 66 -5.41 -0.80 -23.02
CA ALA A 66 -6.72 -0.37 -23.47
C ALA A 66 -7.28 -1.45 -24.41
N ALA A 67 -8.14 -2.31 -23.88
CA ALA A 67 -8.95 -3.19 -24.69
C ALA A 67 -9.84 -2.33 -25.61
N PRO A 68 -10.04 -2.69 -26.88
CA PRO A 68 -10.97 -1.97 -27.73
C PRO A 68 -12.35 -2.04 -27.08
N VAL A 69 -12.92 -0.87 -26.82
CA VAL A 69 -14.29 -0.69 -26.36
C VAL A 69 -15.21 -1.28 -27.42
N ALA A 70 -15.65 -2.52 -27.22
CA ALA A 70 -16.85 -3.02 -27.87
C ALA A 70 -18.03 -2.30 -27.21
N ALA A 71 -18.61 -1.37 -27.97
CA ALA A 71 -19.78 -0.62 -27.59
C ALA A 71 -20.92 -1.55 -27.14
N ALA A 72 -21.31 -1.41 -25.88
CA ALA A 72 -22.64 -1.75 -25.39
C ALA A 72 -23.15 -0.52 -24.64
N GLU A 73 -24.38 -0.16 -24.97
CA GLU A 73 -25.09 1.10 -24.71
C GLU A 73 -24.89 1.74 -23.33
N ALA A 74 -24.67 3.05 -23.36
CA ALA A 74 -24.89 3.94 -22.23
C ALA A 74 -26.40 4.03 -21.88
N PRO A 75 -26.74 4.40 -20.64
CA PRO A 75 -26.96 5.83 -20.43
C PRO A 75 -26.00 6.39 -19.36
N ALA A 76 -25.26 7.40 -19.78
CA ALA A 76 -24.49 8.28 -18.93
C ALA A 76 -25.41 9.35 -18.35
N ALA A 77 -25.46 9.49 -17.03
CA ALA A 77 -25.62 10.75 -16.31
C ALA A 77 -25.76 10.50 -14.79
N GLU A 78 -24.66 10.30 -14.07
CA GLU A 78 -24.65 10.60 -12.62
C GLU A 78 -23.28 10.87 -11.96
N ALA A 79 -22.20 11.08 -12.73
CA ALA A 79 -20.85 11.25 -12.17
C ALA A 79 -20.22 12.64 -12.41
N ALA A 80 -21.04 13.69 -12.60
CA ALA A 80 -20.56 15.05 -12.84
C ALA A 80 -21.03 16.08 -11.80
N LYS A 81 -21.58 15.63 -10.65
CA LYS A 81 -22.15 16.54 -9.63
C LYS A 81 -21.45 16.54 -8.27
N GLU A 82 -20.39 15.76 -8.09
CA GLU A 82 -19.70 15.67 -6.79
C GLU A 82 -18.42 16.52 -6.70
N GLU A 83 -17.92 17.06 -7.82
CA GLU A 83 -16.73 17.94 -7.79
C GLU A 83 -17.04 19.39 -7.36
N GLU A 84 -18.28 19.88 -7.51
CA GLU A 84 -18.62 21.28 -7.17
C GLU A 84 -18.89 21.50 -5.67
N SER A 85 -19.16 20.43 -4.89
CA SER A 85 -19.49 20.56 -3.46
C SER A 85 -18.28 20.62 -2.52
N LYS A 86 -17.05 20.39 -3.01
CA LYS A 86 -15.86 20.37 -2.15
C LYS A 86 -15.12 21.71 -2.09
N GLU A 87 -15.35 22.61 -3.05
CA GLU A 87 -14.71 23.93 -3.06
C GLU A 87 -15.40 24.91 -2.08
N GLU A 88 -16.71 24.79 -1.83
CA GLU A 88 -17.42 25.60 -0.82
C GLU A 88 -17.11 25.20 0.64
N ALA A 89 -16.60 23.99 0.89
CA ALA A 89 -16.34 23.50 2.25
C ALA A 89 -15.02 24.05 2.85
N GLU A 90 -14.05 24.45 2.03
CA GLU A 90 -12.78 25.00 2.54
C GLU A 90 -12.90 26.46 3.00
N GLU A 91 -13.86 27.24 2.47
CA GLU A 91 -14.02 28.64 2.87
C GLU A 91 -14.73 28.80 4.24
N SER A 92 -15.66 27.89 4.57
CA SER A 92 -16.41 27.97 5.84
C SER A 92 -15.60 27.54 7.08
N GLY A 93 -14.52 26.79 6.92
CA GLY A 93 -13.69 26.32 8.05
C GLY A 93 -12.79 27.40 8.64
N MET A 94 -12.41 28.40 7.85
CA MET A 94 -11.45 29.44 8.27
C MET A 94 -12.12 30.59 9.04
N ALA A 95 -13.42 30.83 8.83
CA ALA A 95 -14.18 31.88 9.51
C ALA A 95 -14.36 31.63 11.03
N GLY A 96 -14.36 30.37 11.47
CA GLY A 96 -14.53 30.02 12.89
C GLY A 96 -13.28 30.24 13.77
N LEU A 97 -12.09 30.21 13.18
CA LEU A 97 -10.83 30.34 13.91
C LEU A 97 -10.50 31.80 14.27
N GLY A 98 -10.95 32.77 13.46
CA GLY A 98 -10.75 34.19 13.72
C GLY A 98 -11.52 34.74 14.92
N ALA A 99 -12.65 34.14 15.28
CA ALA A 99 -13.46 34.54 16.44
C ALA A 99 -12.93 34.02 17.78
N LEU A 100 -12.00 33.05 17.76
CA LEU A 100 -11.43 32.42 18.97
C LEU A 100 -10.18 33.15 19.50
N PHE A 101 -9.53 33.98 18.67
CA PHE A 101 -8.29 34.71 19.02
C PHE A 101 -8.42 36.24 18.89
N GLY A 102 -9.65 36.77 18.86
CA GLY A 102 -9.95 38.20 18.97
C GLY A 102 -10.03 38.67 20.41
#